data_AF-A0A520A6H3-F1
#
_entry.id   AF-A0A520A6H3-F1
#
_cell.length_a   1.000
_cell.length_b   1.000
_cell.length_c   1.000
_cell.angle_alpha   90.00
_cell.angle_beta   90.00
_cell.angle_gamma   90.00
#
_symmetry.space_group_name_H-M   'P 1'
#
loop_
_entity.id
_entity.type
_entity.pdbx_description
1 polymer ?
#
loop_
_entity_poly.entity_id
_entity_poly.type
_entity_poly.pdbx_seq_one_letter_code
_entity_poly.pdbx_strand_id
1 'polypeptide(L)'
;MAAERLRHLPWQGLAICGWLAGLCLYSFYIGRHNTENLSTTLVSVGARYRLVPYGVFDELTVKLGLPLLVLSCLLNVRLVRRLLPPTAEARYIVRVLQWLGWFILVYVLLLPLGGYRVYRPLILRHDSILPITLGLIGFYALSTGFLLRSLRGPALRWYGAGVGAVALIFMIADRRLAPRHDNTCERQALAVLGQACPRPVVQLPDNCAVLSWDPITNPIESLTNAELLAHWGVTHGLQPYYYKAP
;
A
#
# COMPACT_ATOMS: atom_id res chain seq x y z
N MET A 1 44.86 -12.15 10.11
CA MET A 1 43.87 -12.28 9.02
C MET A 1 42.58 -11.47 9.22
N ALA A 2 41.89 -11.51 10.37
CA ALA A 2 40.65 -10.72 10.57
C ALA A 2 40.87 -9.19 10.62
N ALA A 3 41.95 -8.73 11.28
CA ALA A 3 42.28 -7.30 11.40
C ALA A 3 42.66 -6.64 10.06
N GLU A 4 43.19 -7.41 9.11
CA GLU A 4 43.62 -6.93 7.80
C GLU A 4 42.43 -6.73 6.86
N ARG A 5 41.40 -7.59 6.96
CA ARG A 5 40.11 -7.39 6.26
C ARG A 5 39.36 -6.16 6.72
N LEU A 6 39.43 -5.81 8.00
CA LEU A 6 38.76 -4.63 8.57
C LEU A 6 39.34 -3.30 8.02
N ARG A 7 40.63 -3.27 7.64
CA ARG A 7 41.26 -2.09 7.03
C ARG A 7 40.78 -1.80 5.61
N HIS A 8 40.22 -2.79 4.92
CA HIS A 8 39.71 -2.64 3.56
C HIS A 8 38.19 -2.45 3.50
N LEU A 9 37.50 -2.38 4.64
CA LEU A 9 36.07 -2.10 4.61
C LEU A 9 35.83 -0.66 4.14
N PRO A 10 34.93 -0.44 3.17
CA PRO A 10 34.57 0.90 2.74
C PRO A 10 33.83 1.59 3.88
N TRP A 11 34.53 2.45 4.62
CA TRP A 11 33.98 3.16 5.79
C TRP A 11 32.68 3.91 5.47
N GLN A 12 32.53 4.39 4.23
CA GLN A 12 31.32 5.03 3.72
C GLN A 12 30.12 4.08 3.76
N GLY A 13 30.32 2.81 3.36
CA GLY A 13 29.28 1.79 3.42
C GLY A 13 28.87 1.47 4.86
N LEU A 14 29.85 1.38 5.76
CA LEU A 14 29.58 1.20 7.19
C LEU A 14 28.82 2.39 7.79
N ALA A 15 29.20 3.62 7.43
CA ALA A 15 28.53 4.82 7.90
C ALA A 15 27.07 4.87 7.42
N ILE A 16 26.82 4.55 6.15
CA ILE A 16 25.46 4.47 5.59
C ILE A 16 24.65 3.37 6.29
N CYS A 17 25.21 2.17 6.45
CA CYS A 17 24.54 1.08 7.14
C CYS A 17 24.24 1.41 8.61
N GLY A 18 25.19 2.03 9.32
CA GLY A 18 25.00 2.45 10.71
C GLY A 18 23.91 3.53 10.84
N TRP A 19 23.91 4.51 9.93
CA TRP A 19 22.86 5.52 9.86
C TRP A 19 21.48 4.91 9.60
N LEU A 20 21.37 4.04 8.60
CA LEU A 20 20.11 3.35 8.28
C LEU A 20 19.62 2.48 9.45
N ALA A 21 20.52 1.73 10.09
CA ALA A 21 20.18 0.95 11.28
C ALA A 21 19.66 1.86 12.42
N GLY A 22 20.29 3.01 12.64
CA GLY A 22 19.82 4.02 13.59
C GLY A 22 18.40 4.52 13.28
N LEU A 23 18.12 4.84 12.01
CA LEU A 23 16.77 5.23 11.57
C LEU A 23 15.75 4.11 11.76
N CYS A 24 16.11 2.86 11.46
CA CYS A 24 15.23 1.70 11.68
C CYS A 24 14.92 1.50 13.17
N LEU A 25 15.92 1.60 14.04
CA LEU A 25 15.75 1.50 15.49
C LEU A 25 14.89 2.63 16.04
N TYR A 26 15.09 3.85 15.55
CA TYR A 26 14.28 5.00 15.93
C TYR A 26 12.82 4.84 15.50
N SER A 27 12.58 4.42 14.26
CA SER A 27 11.24 4.11 13.75
C SER A 27 10.56 3.03 14.59
N PHE A 28 11.29 1.97 14.95
CA PHE A 28 10.81 0.91 15.83
C PHE A 28 10.49 1.44 17.24
N TYR A 29 11.33 2.30 17.80
CA TYR A 29 11.11 2.94 19.10
C TYR A 29 9.84 3.81 19.13
N ILE A 30 9.64 4.66 18.12
CA ILE A 30 8.39 5.44 17.96
C ILE A 30 7.21 4.49 17.81
N GLY A 31 7.35 3.45 16.99
CA GLY A 31 6.29 2.46 16.76
C GLY A 31 5.74 1.86 18.05
N ARG A 32 6.59 1.58 19.05
CA ARG A 32 6.17 1.03 20.35
C ARG A 32 5.21 1.94 21.13
N HIS A 33 5.24 3.25 20.88
CA HIS A 33 4.41 4.24 21.57
C HIS A 33 3.12 4.58 20.80
N ASN A 34 2.83 3.89 19.70
CA ASN A 34 1.59 4.08 18.96
C ASN A 34 0.42 3.43 19.73
N THR A 35 -0.63 4.20 20.02
CA THR A 35 -1.84 3.74 20.70
C THR A 35 -2.54 2.59 19.97
N GLU A 36 -2.39 2.51 18.64
CA GLU A 36 -2.88 1.39 17.84
C GLU A 36 -2.25 0.04 18.22
N ASN A 37 -1.04 0.05 18.81
CA ASN A 37 -0.38 -1.16 19.29
C ASN A 37 -0.84 -1.58 20.70
N LEU A 38 -1.55 -0.71 21.42
CA LEU A 38 -2.10 -0.98 22.76
C LEU A 38 -3.50 -1.58 22.70
N SER A 39 -4.28 -1.25 21.66
CA SER A 39 -5.69 -1.61 21.50
C SER A 39 -5.96 -2.79 20.56
N THR A 40 -4.93 -3.34 19.90
CA THR A 40 -5.13 -4.42 18.92
C THR A 40 -5.26 -5.78 19.60
N THR A 41 -6.39 -6.43 19.34
CA THR A 41 -6.54 -7.90 19.41
C THR A 41 -5.29 -8.53 18.82
N LEU A 42 -4.51 -9.23 19.64
CA LEU A 42 -3.24 -9.85 19.28
C LEU A 42 -3.46 -10.95 18.23
N VAL A 43 -3.64 -10.57 16.97
CA VAL A 43 -3.66 -11.52 15.87
C VAL A 43 -2.27 -12.10 15.76
N SER A 44 -2.15 -13.40 16.04
CA SER A 44 -0.88 -14.11 16.00
C SER A 44 -0.25 -14.01 14.61
N VAL A 45 1.09 -14.04 14.54
CA VAL A 45 1.83 -14.01 13.27
C VAL A 45 1.35 -15.10 12.31
N GLY A 46 1.07 -16.30 12.84
CA GLY A 46 0.51 -17.40 12.05
C GLY A 46 -0.86 -17.09 11.44
N ALA A 47 -1.75 -16.43 12.18
CA ALA A 47 -3.03 -15.99 11.65
C ALA A 47 -2.86 -14.92 10.55
N ARG A 48 -1.85 -14.04 10.66
CA ARG A 48 -1.53 -13.06 9.62
C ARG A 48 -1.06 -13.71 8.32
N TYR A 49 -0.25 -14.76 8.39
CA TYR A 49 0.16 -15.51 7.20
C TYR A 49 -1.03 -16.15 6.47
N ARG A 50 -2.08 -16.56 7.20
CA ARG A 50 -3.32 -17.06 6.57
C ARG A 50 -4.08 -15.99 5.79
N LEU A 51 -3.88 -14.71 6.11
CA LEU A 51 -4.50 -13.57 5.42
C LEU A 51 -3.76 -13.18 4.13
N VAL A 52 -2.50 -13.61 3.95
CA VAL A 52 -1.70 -13.27 2.76
C VAL A 52 -2.33 -13.75 1.45
N PRO A 53 -2.78 -15.02 1.31
CA PRO A 53 -3.41 -15.48 0.07
C PRO A 53 -4.68 -14.69 -0.28
N TYR A 54 -5.47 -14.30 0.73
CA TYR A 54 -6.66 -13.47 0.53
C TYR A 54 -6.28 -12.08 0.03
N GLY A 55 -5.25 -11.45 0.59
CA GLY A 55 -4.75 -10.17 0.11
C GLY A 55 -4.17 -10.24 -1.32
N VAL A 56 -3.47 -11.32 -1.67
CA VAL A 56 -3.01 -11.56 -3.06
C VAL A 56 -4.21 -11.68 -4.00
N PHE A 57 -5.23 -12.45 -3.61
CA PHE A 57 -6.43 -12.63 -4.42
C PHE A 57 -7.19 -11.31 -4.60
N ASP A 58 -7.35 -10.53 -3.54
CA ASP A 58 -8.02 -9.22 -3.56
C ASP A 58 -7.32 -8.26 -4.53
N GLU A 59 -5.99 -8.09 -4.40
CA GLU A 59 -5.20 -7.22 -5.28
C GLU A 59 -5.21 -7.67 -6.75
N LEU A 60 -5.42 -8.97 -7.01
CA LEU A 60 -5.51 -9.51 -8.37
C LEU A 60 -6.93 -9.53 -8.95
N THR A 61 -7.98 -9.28 -8.16
CA THR A 61 -9.37 -9.41 -8.63
C THR A 61 -10.16 -8.12 -8.54
N VAL A 62 -9.91 -7.28 -7.55
CA VAL A 62 -10.66 -6.03 -7.36
C VAL A 62 -10.32 -4.99 -8.42
N LYS A 63 -9.03 -4.86 -8.78
CA LYS A 63 -8.57 -3.91 -9.79
C LYS A 63 -7.85 -4.62 -10.92
N LEU A 64 -8.23 -4.32 -12.15
CA LEU A 64 -7.62 -4.86 -13.37
C LEU A 64 -6.15 -4.44 -13.58
N GLY A 65 -5.70 -3.36 -12.92
CA GLY A 65 -4.37 -2.79 -13.15
C GLY A 65 -3.23 -3.76 -12.86
N LEU A 66 -3.16 -4.32 -11.65
CA LEU A 66 -2.07 -5.22 -11.26
C LEU A 66 -2.05 -6.52 -12.10
N PRO A 67 -3.17 -7.25 -12.31
CA PRO A 67 -3.22 -8.42 -13.19
C PRO A 67 -2.75 -8.12 -14.60
N LEU A 68 -3.20 -7.00 -15.18
CA LEU A 68 -2.83 -6.61 -16.53
C LEU A 68 -1.33 -6.31 -16.62
N LEU A 69 -0.76 -5.65 -15.62
CA LEU A 69 0.68 -5.37 -15.54
C LEU A 69 1.49 -6.66 -15.45
N VAL A 70 1.12 -7.58 -14.54
CA VAL A 70 1.79 -8.89 -14.41
C VAL A 70 1.72 -9.66 -15.72
N LEU A 71 0.55 -9.74 -16.34
CA LEU A 71 0.36 -10.43 -17.62
C LEU A 71 1.23 -9.80 -18.71
N SER A 72 1.28 -8.46 -18.78
CA SER A 72 2.10 -7.72 -19.75
C SER A 72 3.59 -8.02 -19.57
N CYS A 73 4.08 -8.06 -18.33
CA CYS A 73 5.46 -8.44 -18.02
C CYS A 73 5.79 -9.88 -18.48
N LEU A 74 4.90 -10.84 -18.20
CA LEU A 74 5.07 -12.24 -18.61
C LEU A 74 5.02 -12.39 -20.13
N LEU A 75 4.10 -11.70 -20.81
CA LEU A 75 4.01 -11.68 -22.27
C LEU A 75 5.27 -11.09 -22.90
N ASN A 76 5.78 -9.97 -22.38
CA ASN A 76 7.03 -9.37 -22.85
C ASN A 76 8.19 -10.37 -22.78
N VAL A 77 8.38 -11.06 -21.66
CA VAL A 77 9.43 -12.09 -21.55
C VAL A 77 9.20 -13.27 -22.49
N ARG A 78 7.96 -13.70 -22.67
CA ARG A 78 7.62 -14.76 -23.62
C ARG A 78 7.95 -14.35 -25.06
N LEU A 79 7.67 -13.10 -25.44
CA LEU A 79 8.02 -12.55 -26.76
C LEU A 79 9.53 -12.46 -26.94
N VAL A 80 10.26 -11.96 -25.95
CA VAL A 80 11.74 -11.90 -25.96
C VAL A 80 12.34 -13.29 -26.19
N ARG A 81 11.83 -14.32 -25.51
CA ARG A 81 12.35 -15.70 -25.64
C ARG A 81 11.98 -16.38 -26.97
N ARG A 82 10.86 -16.02 -27.57
CA ARG A 82 10.34 -16.72 -28.77
C ARG A 82 10.68 -16.03 -30.09
N LEU A 83 10.72 -14.70 -30.12
CA LEU A 83 10.82 -13.94 -31.36
C LEU A 83 12.20 -13.34 -31.62
N LEU A 84 13.06 -13.29 -30.60
CA LEU A 84 14.37 -12.66 -30.68
C LEU A 84 15.49 -13.70 -30.47
N PRO A 85 16.66 -13.53 -31.14
CA PRO A 85 17.82 -14.38 -30.91
C PRO A 85 18.35 -14.19 -29.47
N PRO A 86 19.01 -15.22 -28.90
CA PRO A 86 19.54 -15.18 -27.53
C PRO A 86 20.75 -14.24 -27.40
N THR A 87 20.49 -12.94 -27.28
CA THR A 87 21.50 -11.90 -27.02
C THR A 87 21.77 -11.74 -25.52
N ALA A 88 22.86 -11.03 -25.18
CA ALA A 88 23.16 -10.69 -23.79
C ALA A 88 22.06 -9.84 -23.14
N GLU A 89 21.50 -8.89 -23.89
CA GLU A 89 20.38 -8.03 -23.45
C GLU A 89 19.09 -8.83 -23.20
N ALA A 90 18.75 -9.77 -24.10
CA ALA A 90 17.58 -10.63 -23.91
C ALA A 90 17.72 -11.49 -22.64
N ARG A 91 18.92 -12.03 -22.38
CA ARG A 91 19.23 -12.76 -21.14
C ARG A 91 19.17 -11.86 -19.90
N TYR A 92 19.62 -10.61 -20.01
CA TYR A 92 19.54 -9.63 -18.93
C TYR A 92 18.09 -9.36 -18.53
N ILE A 93 17.18 -9.10 -19.48
CA ILE A 93 15.75 -8.87 -19.20
C ILE A 93 15.13 -10.05 -18.45
N VAL A 94 15.40 -11.28 -18.88
CA VAL A 94 14.93 -12.48 -18.19
C VAL A 94 15.44 -12.53 -16.74
N ARG A 95 16.72 -12.21 -16.54
CA ARG A 95 17.35 -12.21 -15.22
C ARG A 95 16.77 -11.13 -14.30
N VAL A 96 16.47 -9.93 -14.84
CA VAL A 96 15.80 -8.87 -14.07
C VAL A 96 14.43 -9.34 -13.59
N LEU A 97 13.62 -10.00 -14.44
CA LEU A 97 12.32 -10.53 -14.01
C LEU A 97 12.48 -11.61 -12.92
N GLN A 98 13.49 -12.47 -13.01
CA GLN A 98 13.77 -13.49 -11.99
C GLN A 98 14.13 -12.86 -10.64
N TRP A 99 15.02 -11.85 -10.63
CA TRP A 99 15.35 -11.11 -9.42
C TRP A 99 14.17 -10.34 -8.86
N LEU A 100 13.34 -9.75 -9.72
CA LEU A 100 12.11 -9.11 -9.30
C LEU A 100 11.14 -10.13 -8.68
N GLY A 101 11.03 -11.33 -9.25
CA GLY A 101 10.23 -12.42 -8.66
C GLY A 101 10.71 -12.83 -7.27
N TRP A 102 12.03 -12.97 -7.08
CA TRP A 102 12.63 -13.22 -5.76
C TRP A 102 12.37 -12.08 -4.78
N PHE A 103 12.53 -10.83 -5.23
CA PHE A 103 12.21 -9.65 -4.43
C PHE A 103 10.74 -9.66 -3.98
N ILE A 104 9.80 -9.89 -4.90
CA ILE A 104 8.36 -9.96 -4.59
C ILE A 104 8.10 -11.05 -3.55
N LEU A 105 8.65 -12.25 -3.74
CA LEU A 105 8.46 -13.37 -2.82
C LEU A 105 8.95 -13.02 -1.41
N VAL A 106 10.19 -12.53 -1.29
CA VAL A 106 10.79 -12.16 0.00
C VAL A 106 9.99 -11.02 0.64
N TYR A 107 9.63 -10.00 -0.14
CA TYR A 107 8.85 -8.86 0.35
C TYR A 107 7.49 -9.29 0.91
N VAL A 108 6.74 -10.10 0.18
CA VAL A 108 5.43 -10.64 0.63
C VAL A 108 5.57 -11.48 1.90
N LEU A 109 6.64 -12.28 2.01
CA LEU A 109 6.89 -13.08 3.22
C LEU A 109 7.25 -12.23 4.45
N LEU A 110 7.81 -11.04 4.25
CA LEU A 110 8.17 -10.13 5.34
C LEU A 110 6.98 -9.28 5.81
N LEU A 111 5.98 -9.02 4.97
CA LEU A 111 4.84 -8.16 5.32
C LEU A 111 4.10 -8.57 6.62
N PRO A 112 3.79 -9.86 6.89
CA PRO A 112 3.10 -10.28 8.11
C PRO A 112 3.88 -10.03 9.41
N LEU A 113 5.20 -9.82 9.33
CA LEU A 113 6.05 -9.50 10.48
C LEU A 113 5.86 -8.05 10.97
N GLY A 114 5.21 -7.20 10.16
CA GLY A 114 4.78 -5.86 10.57
C GLY A 114 3.62 -5.89 11.55
N GLY A 115 3.08 -4.71 11.91
CA GLY A 115 1.89 -4.60 12.76
C GLY A 115 0.61 -5.02 12.01
N TYR A 116 -0.34 -5.62 12.73
CA TYR A 116 -1.71 -5.84 12.23
C TYR A 116 -2.62 -4.73 12.77
N ARG A 117 -3.58 -4.26 11.97
CA ARG A 117 -4.57 -3.27 12.40
C ARG A 117 -5.96 -3.78 12.01
N VAL A 118 -6.91 -3.74 12.96
CA VAL A 118 -8.26 -4.31 12.77
C VAL A 118 -8.99 -3.67 11.59
N TYR A 119 -8.87 -2.35 11.42
CA TYR A 119 -9.47 -1.60 10.31
C TYR A 119 -8.79 -1.86 8.94
N ARG A 120 -7.70 -2.64 8.89
CA ARG A 120 -6.99 -3.07 7.68
C ARG A 120 -6.82 -4.59 7.71
N PRO A 121 -7.90 -5.34 7.48
CA PRO A 121 -7.92 -6.77 7.77
C PRO A 121 -7.00 -7.59 6.86
N LEU A 122 -6.65 -7.09 5.67
CA LEU A 122 -5.72 -7.76 4.74
C LEU A 122 -4.29 -7.23 4.90
N ILE A 123 -3.31 -8.13 4.83
CA ILE A 123 -1.87 -7.79 4.92
C ILE A 123 -1.38 -7.14 3.63
N LEU A 124 -1.76 -7.71 2.48
CA LEU A 124 -1.51 -7.10 1.19
C LEU A 124 -2.64 -6.14 0.88
N ARG A 125 -2.24 -4.90 0.58
CA ARG A 125 -3.09 -3.77 0.24
C ARG A 125 -2.34 -2.89 -0.74
N HIS A 126 -3.06 -2.04 -1.45
CA HIS A 126 -2.50 -1.16 -2.46
C HIS A 126 -1.32 -0.31 -1.95
N ASP A 127 -1.39 0.19 -0.71
CA ASP A 127 -0.32 0.94 -0.05
C ASP A 127 0.88 0.07 0.32
N SER A 128 0.65 -1.19 0.73
CA SER A 128 1.74 -2.10 1.11
C SER A 128 2.41 -2.77 -0.08
N ILE A 129 1.75 -2.93 -1.23
CA ILE A 129 2.37 -3.54 -2.42
C ILE A 129 3.08 -2.54 -3.34
N LEU A 130 3.16 -1.25 -2.97
CA LEU A 130 3.75 -0.21 -3.80
C LEU A 130 5.17 -0.56 -4.32
N PRO A 131 6.09 -1.13 -3.52
CA PRO A 131 7.41 -1.53 -4.02
C PRO A 131 7.35 -2.59 -5.12
N ILE A 132 6.40 -3.53 -5.02
CA ILE A 132 6.16 -4.56 -6.04
C ILE A 132 5.65 -3.90 -7.33
N THR A 133 4.65 -3.03 -7.21
CA THR A 133 4.05 -2.32 -8.34
C THR A 133 5.08 -1.48 -9.09
N LEU A 134 5.92 -0.73 -8.37
CA LEU A 134 7.00 0.06 -8.97
C LEU A 134 8.03 -0.82 -9.69
N GLY A 135 8.43 -1.94 -9.07
CA GLY A 135 9.34 -2.89 -9.71
C GLY A 135 8.76 -3.47 -11.01
N LEU A 136 7.47 -3.81 -11.01
CA LEU A 136 6.77 -4.31 -12.20
C LEU A 136 6.63 -3.23 -13.28
N ILE A 137 6.31 -1.98 -12.93
CA ILE A 137 6.26 -0.85 -13.88
C ILE A 137 7.64 -0.62 -14.50
N GLY A 138 8.71 -0.60 -13.69
CA GLY A 138 10.08 -0.45 -14.17
C GLY A 138 10.47 -1.59 -15.10
N PHE A 139 10.12 -2.83 -14.76
CA PHE A 139 10.35 -3.97 -15.63
C PHE A 139 9.54 -3.91 -16.94
N TYR A 140 8.28 -3.51 -16.86
CA TYR A 140 7.43 -3.32 -18.04
C TYR A 140 8.02 -2.27 -18.97
N ALA A 141 8.46 -1.13 -18.45
CA ALA A 141 9.10 -0.07 -19.24
C ALA A 141 10.39 -0.56 -19.92
N LEU A 142 11.26 -1.25 -19.17
CA LEU A 142 12.51 -1.82 -19.68
C LEU A 142 12.25 -2.83 -20.81
N SER A 143 11.39 -3.82 -20.54
CA SER A 143 11.11 -4.91 -21.49
C SER A 143 10.35 -4.44 -22.73
N THR A 144 9.43 -3.49 -22.57
CA THR A 144 8.70 -2.85 -23.67
C THR A 144 9.63 -2.00 -24.53
N GLY A 145 10.49 -1.19 -23.90
CA GLY A 145 11.48 -0.37 -24.62
C GLY A 145 12.44 -1.24 -25.44
N PHE A 146 12.87 -2.38 -24.90
CA PHE A 146 13.67 -3.34 -25.65
C PHE A 146 12.92 -3.94 -26.84
N LEU A 147 11.70 -4.44 -26.64
CA LEU A 147 10.90 -5.04 -27.71
C LEU A 147 10.56 -4.05 -28.83
N LEU A 148 10.24 -2.80 -28.50
CA LEU A 148 9.97 -1.75 -29.51
C LEU A 148 11.20 -1.42 -30.37
N ARG A 149 12.42 -1.56 -29.82
CA ARG A 149 13.68 -1.33 -30.57
C ARG A 149 14.11 -2.55 -31.37
N SER A 150 13.83 -3.76 -30.87
CA SER A 150 14.32 -5.01 -31.47
C SER A 150 13.36 -5.63 -32.50
N LEU A 151 12.05 -5.46 -32.34
CA LEU A 151 11.07 -5.98 -33.30
C LEU A 151 11.05 -5.15 -34.59
N ARG A 152 10.70 -5.80 -35.71
CA ARG A 152 10.59 -5.15 -37.03
C ARG A 152 9.30 -5.55 -37.75
N GLY A 153 8.88 -4.72 -38.71
CA GLY A 153 7.79 -5.02 -39.64
C GLY A 153 6.42 -5.18 -38.97
N PRO A 154 5.63 -6.22 -39.31
CA PRO A 154 4.28 -6.40 -38.77
C PRO A 154 4.27 -6.71 -37.26
N ALA A 155 5.29 -7.42 -36.75
CA ALA A 155 5.39 -7.74 -35.32
C ALA A 155 5.51 -6.48 -34.45
N LEU A 156 6.30 -5.49 -34.90
CA LEU A 156 6.43 -4.20 -34.24
C LEU A 156 5.08 -3.45 -34.20
N ARG A 157 4.33 -3.46 -35.30
CA ARG A 157 3.03 -2.78 -35.40
C ARG A 157 2.01 -3.39 -34.44
N TRP A 158 1.88 -4.72 -34.43
CA TRP A 158 0.97 -5.41 -33.51
C TRP A 158 1.37 -5.23 -32.06
N TYR A 159 2.67 -5.31 -31.76
CA TYR A 159 3.17 -5.08 -30.40
C TYR A 159 2.91 -3.65 -29.93
N GLY A 160 3.23 -2.64 -30.77
CA GLY A 160 2.97 -1.23 -30.47
C GLY A 160 1.48 -0.94 -30.26
N ALA A 161 0.59 -1.51 -31.09
CA ALA A 161 -0.85 -1.42 -30.89
C ALA A 161 -1.29 -2.04 -29.53
N GLY A 162 -0.72 -3.19 -29.17
CA GLY A 162 -0.96 -3.82 -27.87
C GLY A 162 -0.51 -2.96 -26.69
N VAL A 163 0.69 -2.35 -26.77
CA VAL A 163 1.18 -1.40 -25.75
C VAL A 163 0.25 -0.20 -25.63
N GLY A 164 -0.21 0.35 -26.76
CA GLY A 164 -1.18 1.46 -26.78
C GLY A 164 -2.52 1.08 -26.14
N ALA A 165 -3.02 -0.13 -26.41
CA ALA A 165 -4.24 -0.65 -25.80
C ALA A 165 -4.10 -0.81 -24.28
N VAL A 166 -2.97 -1.36 -23.80
CA VAL A 166 -2.69 -1.47 -22.36
C VAL A 166 -2.65 -0.08 -21.73
N ALA A 167 -1.93 0.88 -22.32
CA ALA A 167 -1.88 2.25 -21.80
C ALA A 167 -3.26 2.90 -21.71
N LEU A 168 -4.10 2.71 -22.76
CA LEU A 168 -5.48 3.22 -22.77
C LEU A 168 -6.33 2.59 -21.67
N ILE A 169 -6.22 1.27 -21.45
CA ILE A 169 -6.92 0.59 -20.35
C ILE A 169 -6.52 1.20 -19.01
N PHE A 170 -5.23 1.42 -18.76
CA PHE A 170 -4.77 2.06 -17.52
C PHE A 170 -5.30 3.49 -17.35
N MET A 171 -5.35 4.29 -18.43
CA MET A 171 -5.92 5.65 -18.39
C MET A 171 -7.43 5.66 -18.10
N ILE A 172 -8.17 4.65 -18.57
CA ILE A 172 -9.63 4.57 -18.39
C ILE A 172 -10.00 3.88 -17.06
N ALA A 173 -9.22 2.90 -16.61
CA ALA A 173 -9.51 2.10 -15.43
C ALA A 173 -9.65 2.97 -14.16
N ASP A 174 -8.90 4.07 -14.08
CA ASP A 174 -8.94 4.98 -12.94
C ASP A 174 -10.25 5.80 -12.88
N ARG A 175 -10.89 6.06 -14.03
CA ARG A 175 -12.12 6.86 -14.11
C ARG A 175 -13.36 6.19 -13.53
N ARG A 176 -13.36 4.86 -13.41
CA ARG A 176 -14.55 4.08 -12.98
C ARG A 176 -14.51 3.63 -11.53
N LEU A 177 -13.44 3.94 -10.80
CA LEU A 177 -13.24 3.52 -9.42
C LEU A 177 -13.59 4.60 -8.38
N ALA A 178 -14.17 5.73 -8.79
CA ALA A 178 -14.76 6.68 -7.83
C ALA A 178 -15.88 5.96 -7.07
N PRO A 179 -15.69 5.61 -5.78
CA PRO A 179 -16.76 5.01 -5.02
C PRO A 179 -17.85 6.06 -4.82
N ARG A 180 -19.09 5.62 -4.69
CA ARG A 180 -20.19 6.38 -4.05
C ARG A 180 -19.90 6.65 -2.55
N HIS A 181 -18.67 6.93 -2.16
CA HIS A 181 -18.31 7.37 -0.82
C HIS A 181 -18.48 8.88 -0.80
N ASP A 182 -19.73 9.31 -0.73
CA ASP A 182 -20.05 10.67 -0.37
C ASP A 182 -19.76 10.82 1.13
N ASN A 183 -18.89 11.78 1.48
CA ASN A 183 -18.58 12.10 2.87
C ASN A 183 -19.71 12.88 3.56
N THR A 184 -20.89 12.95 2.94
CA THR A 184 -22.08 13.62 3.48
C THR A 184 -22.44 13.17 4.88
N CYS A 185 -22.32 11.87 5.21
CA CYS A 185 -22.66 11.40 6.56
C CYS A 185 -21.67 11.92 7.62
N GLU A 186 -20.36 11.88 7.35
CA GLU A 186 -19.33 12.46 8.23
C GLU A 186 -19.52 13.98 8.37
N ARG A 187 -19.83 14.67 7.27
CA ARG A 187 -20.09 16.12 7.25
C ARG A 187 -21.34 16.48 8.04
N GLN A 188 -22.39 15.67 7.95
CA GLN A 188 -23.61 15.84 8.75
C GLN A 188 -23.33 15.62 10.23
N ALA A 189 -22.57 14.59 10.60
CA ALA A 189 -22.19 14.35 11.98
C ALA A 189 -21.36 15.52 12.56
N LEU A 190 -20.39 16.04 11.80
CA LEU A 190 -19.63 17.23 12.18
C LEU A 190 -20.52 18.49 12.30
N ALA A 191 -21.49 18.66 11.40
CA ALA A 191 -22.44 19.77 11.47
C ALA A 191 -23.33 19.67 12.72
N VAL A 192 -23.77 18.47 13.09
CA VAL A 192 -24.51 18.23 14.34
C VAL A 192 -23.65 18.59 15.54
N LEU A 193 -22.38 18.17 15.58
CA LEU A 193 -21.46 18.52 16.66
C LEU A 193 -21.27 20.03 16.79
N GLY A 194 -21.05 20.74 15.68
CA GLY A 194 -20.86 22.20 15.69
C GLY A 194 -22.11 22.99 16.09
N GLN A 195 -23.31 22.45 15.82
CA GLN A 195 -24.58 23.09 16.17
C GLN A 195 -25.13 22.64 17.53
N ALA A 196 -24.54 21.64 18.19
CA ALA A 196 -25.09 21.04 19.40
C ALA A 196 -24.93 21.90 20.68
N CYS A 197 -24.35 23.09 20.60
CA CYS A 197 -24.27 24.02 21.73
C CYS A 197 -25.68 24.35 22.26
N PRO A 198 -25.95 24.23 23.59
CA PRO A 198 -25.02 24.10 24.71
C PRO A 198 -24.92 22.67 25.32
N ARG A 199 -25.13 21.60 24.55
CA ARG A 199 -25.16 20.23 25.10
C ARG A 199 -23.78 19.77 25.58
N PRO A 200 -23.66 19.19 26.80
CA PRO A 200 -22.39 18.71 27.33
C PRO A 200 -21.94 17.40 26.68
N VAL A 201 -22.86 16.56 26.21
CA VAL A 201 -22.58 15.31 25.49
C VAL A 201 -23.54 15.21 24.30
N VAL A 202 -23.04 14.80 23.14
CA VAL A 202 -23.83 14.72 21.89
C VAL A 202 -23.98 13.28 21.44
N GLN A 203 -25.22 12.82 21.30
CA GLN A 203 -25.49 11.55 20.63
C GLN A 203 -25.59 11.78 19.13
N LEU A 204 -24.80 11.05 18.35
CA LEU A 204 -24.83 11.11 16.89
C LEU A 204 -25.87 10.12 16.33
N PRO A 205 -26.62 10.50 15.28
CA PRO A 205 -27.78 9.73 14.80
C PRO A 205 -27.40 8.48 14.00
N ASP A 206 -26.30 8.54 13.24
CA ASP A 206 -25.89 7.50 12.29
C ASP A 206 -24.54 6.90 12.69
N ASN A 207 -24.33 5.60 12.45
CA ASN A 207 -23.07 4.87 12.73
C ASN A 207 -21.91 5.23 11.79
N CYS A 208 -21.77 6.52 11.47
CA CYS A 208 -20.67 7.04 10.68
C CYS A 208 -19.62 7.60 11.63
N ALA A 209 -18.53 6.85 11.80
CA ALA A 209 -17.45 7.16 12.71
C ALA A 209 -16.78 8.50 12.33
N VAL A 210 -16.81 9.45 13.26
CA VAL A 210 -16.12 10.74 13.17
C VAL A 210 -14.81 10.57 13.94
N LEU A 211 -13.68 10.94 13.32
CA LEU A 211 -12.35 10.90 13.92
C LEU A 211 -12.00 9.55 14.60
N SER A 212 -12.59 8.45 14.11
CA SER A 212 -12.43 7.10 14.62
C SER A 212 -12.64 6.09 13.50
N TRP A 213 -12.07 4.89 13.64
CA TRP A 213 -12.26 3.81 12.66
C TRP A 213 -13.58 3.07 12.87
N ASP A 214 -14.04 3.00 14.11
CA ASP A 214 -15.26 2.30 14.54
C ASP A 214 -16.18 3.28 15.29
N PRO A 215 -17.52 3.09 15.26
CA PRO A 215 -18.44 3.93 16.03
C PRO A 215 -18.16 3.87 17.54
N ILE A 216 -17.84 5.03 18.12
CA ILE A 216 -17.64 5.22 19.56
C ILE A 216 -18.96 5.05 20.33
N THR A 217 -19.09 4.01 21.15
CA THR A 217 -20.33 3.75 21.91
C THR A 217 -20.35 4.40 23.30
N ASN A 218 -19.19 4.81 23.81
CA ASN A 218 -19.04 5.46 25.10
C ASN A 218 -18.48 6.89 24.93
N PRO A 219 -19.14 7.93 25.44
CA PRO A 219 -18.66 9.31 25.30
C PRO A 219 -17.27 9.56 25.90
N ILE A 220 -16.80 8.75 26.86
CA ILE A 220 -15.44 8.90 27.41
C ILE A 220 -14.38 8.57 26.35
N GLU A 221 -14.66 7.65 25.44
CA GLU A 221 -13.71 7.25 24.39
C GLU A 221 -13.52 8.35 23.33
N SER A 222 -14.45 9.30 23.22
CA SER A 222 -14.33 10.44 22.30
C SER A 222 -13.70 11.68 22.91
N LEU A 223 -13.20 11.64 24.16
CA LEU A 223 -12.62 12.81 24.83
C LEU A 223 -11.51 13.47 24.01
N THR A 224 -10.54 12.70 23.52
CA THR A 224 -9.45 13.23 22.69
C THR A 224 -9.97 13.81 21.37
N ASN A 225 -11.00 13.19 20.79
CA ASN A 225 -11.63 13.71 19.58
C ASN A 225 -12.36 15.03 19.85
N ALA A 226 -13.03 15.14 20.99
CA ALA A 226 -13.72 16.35 21.42
C ALA A 226 -12.74 17.50 21.71
N GLU A 227 -11.59 17.22 22.34
CA GLU A 227 -10.51 18.19 22.52
C GLU A 227 -9.99 18.71 21.18
N LEU A 228 -9.78 17.81 20.22
CA LEU A 228 -9.30 18.16 18.88
C LEU A 228 -10.32 19.01 18.12
N LEU A 229 -11.60 18.65 18.16
CA LEU A 229 -12.68 19.41 17.52
C LEU A 229 -12.86 20.80 18.13
N ALA A 230 -12.72 20.91 19.45
CA ALA A 230 -12.74 22.19 20.15
C ALA A 230 -11.53 23.05 19.75
N HIS A 231 -10.35 22.44 19.70
CA HIS A 231 -9.12 23.10 19.27
C HIS A 231 -9.21 23.62 17.83
N TRP A 232 -9.85 22.88 16.93
CA TRP A 232 -10.11 23.30 15.54
C TRP A 232 -11.26 24.30 15.38
N GLY A 233 -11.96 24.65 16.46
CA GLY A 233 -13.10 25.56 16.42
C GLY A 233 -14.34 24.97 15.73
N VAL A 234 -14.44 23.64 15.66
CA VAL A 234 -15.64 22.96 15.14
C VAL A 234 -16.74 22.95 16.19
N THR A 235 -16.39 22.72 17.47
CA THR A 235 -17.31 22.72 18.60
C THR A 235 -17.05 23.91 19.53
N HIS A 236 -18.09 24.34 20.25
CA HIS A 236 -17.98 25.42 21.25
C HIS A 236 -17.50 24.87 22.60
N GLY A 237 -16.28 24.34 22.62
CA GLY A 237 -15.66 23.72 23.80
C GLY A 237 -15.68 22.19 23.77
N LEU A 238 -15.33 21.59 24.92
CA LEU A 238 -15.23 20.14 25.07
C LEU A 238 -16.62 19.51 25.03
N GLN A 239 -16.93 18.85 23.91
CA GLN A 239 -18.21 18.17 23.69
C GLN A 239 -17.98 16.71 23.28
N PRO A 240 -17.87 15.79 24.27
CA PRO A 240 -17.80 14.36 23.99
C PRO A 240 -19.05 13.87 23.27
N TYR A 241 -18.88 12.85 22.44
CA TYR A 241 -19.96 12.28 21.64
C TYR A 241 -19.91 10.75 21.59
N TYR A 242 -21.04 10.15 21.23
CA TYR A 242 -21.15 8.72 21.06
C TYR A 242 -22.26 8.37 20.06
N TYR A 243 -22.23 7.15 19.57
CA TYR A 243 -23.21 6.55 18.68
C TYR A 243 -24.12 5.61 19.46
N LYS A 244 -25.34 5.42 18.96
CA LYS A 244 -26.21 4.37 19.49
C LYS A 244 -25.58 3.01 19.15
N ALA A 245 -25.45 2.12 20.13
CA ALA A 245 -25.04 0.75 19.86
C ALA A 245 -25.98 0.12 18.82
N PRO A 246 -25.45 -0.62 17.83
CA PRO A 246 -26.26 -1.31 16.82
C PRO A 246 -27.18 -2.35 17.45
#